data_AF-A0ABD8B6L5-F1
#
_entry.id   AF-A0ABD8B6L5-F1
#
_cell.length_a   1.000
_cell.length_b   1.000
_cell.length_c   1.000
_cell.angle_alpha   90.00
_cell.angle_beta   90.00
_cell.angle_gamma   90.00
#
_symmetry.space_group_name_H-M   'P 1'
#
loop_
_entity.id
_entity.type
_entity.pdbx_description
1 polymer ?
#
loop_
_entity_poly.entity_id
_entity_poly.type
_entity_poly.pdbx_seq_one_letter_code
_entity_poly.pdbx_strand_id
1 'polypeptide(L)'
;MLRADQGDACANAALERISARAVEVHGMAARYAADLPAADAADEAMRQAVAAAAPGLAAAALQLIASDEALGLTPEQQMYMWERAAELDLAVVEDLTGTHTVPAEVVALQRLGARGAGGWASEPTQS
;
A
#
# COMPACT_ATOMS: atom_id res chain seq x y z
N MET A 1 3.39 23.95 5.61
CA MET A 1 4.24 22.76 5.74
C MET A 1 3.42 21.57 6.21
N LEU A 2 2.87 21.60 7.44
CA LEU A 2 2.09 20.50 8.04
C LEU A 2 0.99 19.82 7.17
N ARG A 3 0.30 20.56 6.28
CA ARG A 3 -0.70 19.96 5.37
C ARG A 3 -0.10 19.16 4.22
N ALA A 4 1.04 19.61 3.68
CA ALA A 4 1.75 18.87 2.63
C ALA A 4 2.35 17.59 3.24
N ASP A 5 2.98 17.71 4.41
CA ASP A 5 3.56 16.58 5.14
C ASP A 5 2.49 15.51 5.50
N GLN A 6 1.27 15.94 5.84
CA GLN A 6 0.15 15.03 6.10
C GLN A 6 -0.37 14.35 4.82
N GLY A 7 -0.47 15.09 3.71
CA GLY A 7 -0.84 14.52 2.42
C GLY A 7 0.14 13.45 1.95
N ASP A 8 1.44 13.72 2.12
CA ASP A 8 2.51 12.78 1.80
C ASP A 8 2.46 11.53 2.69
N ALA A 9 2.15 11.69 3.98
CA ALA A 9 1.97 10.57 4.90
C ALA A 9 0.77 9.68 4.53
N CYS A 10 -0.37 10.28 4.19
CA CYS A 10 -1.57 9.55 3.74
C CYS A 10 -1.31 8.80 2.42
N ALA A 11 -0.65 9.44 1.46
CA ALA A 11 -0.27 8.81 0.20
C ALA A 11 0.68 7.62 0.40
N ASN A 12 1.66 7.76 1.29
CA ASN A 12 2.57 6.66 1.64
C ASN A 12 1.84 5.48 2.30
N ALA A 13 0.91 5.75 3.23
CA ALA A 13 0.12 4.69 3.88
C ALA A 13 -0.70 3.88 2.86
N ALA A 14 -1.38 4.57 1.94
CA ALA A 14 -2.12 3.94 0.85
C ALA A 14 -1.21 3.09 -0.06
N LEU A 15 -0.05 3.63 -0.44
CA LEU A 15 0.92 2.90 -1.26
C LEU A 15 1.48 1.67 -0.55
N GLU A 16 1.80 1.77 0.75
CA GLU A 16 2.26 0.65 1.55
C GLU A 16 1.22 -0.46 1.61
N ARG A 17 -0.06 -0.12 1.80
CA ARG A 17 -1.15 -1.10 1.79
C ARG A 17 -1.26 -1.85 0.47
N ILE A 18 -1.26 -1.11 -0.64
CA ILE A 18 -1.33 -1.69 -2.00
C ILE A 18 -0.13 -2.61 -2.23
N SER A 19 1.06 -2.15 -1.85
CA SER A 19 2.31 -2.89 -2.01
C SER A 19 2.32 -4.17 -1.15
N ALA A 20 1.88 -4.08 0.10
CA ALA A 20 1.79 -5.23 1.00
C ALA A 20 0.87 -6.32 0.43
N ARG A 21 -0.29 -5.92 -0.11
CA ARG A 21 -1.22 -6.85 -0.76
C ARG A 21 -0.60 -7.52 -2.00
N ALA A 22 0.10 -6.75 -2.83
CA ALA A 22 0.78 -7.27 -4.01
C ALA A 22 1.86 -8.30 -3.63
N VAL A 23 2.68 -7.99 -2.61
CA VAL A 23 3.74 -8.87 -2.10
C VAL A 23 3.17 -10.16 -1.51
N GLU A 24 2.08 -10.06 -0.74
CA GLU A 24 1.40 -11.23 -0.18
C GLU A 24 0.91 -12.18 -1.29
N VAL A 25 0.18 -11.64 -2.27
CA VAL A 25 -0.35 -12.43 -3.39
C VAL A 25 0.77 -12.99 -4.26
N HIS A 26 1.84 -12.23 -4.52
CA HIS A 26 3.03 -12.74 -5.20
C HIS A 26 3.60 -13.95 -4.47
N GLY A 27 3.80 -13.86 -3.15
CA GLY A 27 4.33 -14.93 -2.33
C GLY A 27 3.45 -16.18 -2.34
N MET A 28 2.13 -16.01 -2.32
CA MET A 28 1.18 -17.12 -2.48
C MET A 28 1.27 -17.75 -3.87
N ALA A 29 1.21 -16.95 -4.93
CA ALA A 29 1.24 -17.44 -6.30
C ALA A 29 2.56 -18.15 -6.63
N ALA A 30 3.70 -17.60 -6.22
CA ALA A 30 5.01 -18.23 -6.37
C ALA A 30 5.09 -19.59 -5.68
N ARG A 31 4.40 -19.75 -4.53
CA ARG A 31 4.36 -21.03 -3.79
C ARG A 31 3.53 -22.10 -4.50
N TYR A 32 2.42 -21.71 -5.13
CA TYR A 32 1.53 -22.66 -5.83
C TYR A 32 1.94 -22.93 -7.28
N ALA A 33 2.82 -22.11 -7.85
CA ALA A 33 3.40 -22.30 -9.18
C ALA A 33 4.62 -23.25 -9.18
N ALA A 34 4.88 -23.98 -8.09
CA ALA A 34 6.07 -24.82 -7.92
C ALA A 34 6.22 -25.93 -8.99
N ASP A 35 5.11 -26.33 -9.62
CA ASP A 35 5.09 -27.36 -10.67
C ASP A 35 5.23 -26.79 -12.09
N LEU A 36 5.30 -25.46 -12.24
CA LEU A 36 5.52 -24.79 -13.52
C LEU A 36 7.03 -24.62 -13.81
N PRO A 37 7.42 -24.51 -15.09
CA PRO A 37 8.75 -24.00 -15.43
C PRO A 37 9.01 -22.66 -14.74
N ALA A 38 10.23 -22.45 -14.24
CA ALA A 38 10.55 -21.29 -13.38
C ALA A 38 10.22 -19.93 -14.01
N ALA A 39 10.35 -19.80 -15.34
CA ALA A 39 9.98 -18.58 -16.06
C ALA A 39 8.46 -18.34 -16.03
N ASP A 40 7.65 -19.37 -16.27
CA ASP A 40 6.19 -19.29 -16.28
C ASP A 40 5.64 -19.06 -14.86
N ALA A 41 6.29 -19.64 -13.84
CA ALA A 41 5.94 -19.43 -12.43
C ALA A 41 6.14 -17.99 -11.97
N ALA A 42 7.26 -17.37 -12.36
CA ALA A 42 7.56 -15.98 -12.02
C ALA A 42 6.62 -15.00 -12.74
N ASP A 43 6.35 -15.23 -14.02
CA ASP A 43 5.42 -14.40 -14.80
C ASP A 43 3.99 -14.47 -14.25
N GLU A 44 3.53 -15.66 -13.86
CA GLU A 44 2.21 -15.81 -13.26
C GLU A 44 2.14 -15.16 -11.87
N ALA A 45 3.15 -15.34 -11.03
CA ALA A 45 3.19 -14.69 -9.71
C ALA A 45 3.17 -13.16 -9.82
N MET A 46 3.90 -12.60 -10.79
CA MET A 46 3.88 -11.16 -11.07
C MET A 46 2.50 -10.71 -11.57
N ARG A 47 1.88 -11.46 -12.49
CA ARG A 47 0.53 -11.16 -13.00
C ARG A 47 -0.50 -11.11 -11.87
N GLN A 48 -0.45 -12.07 -10.95
CA GLN A 48 -1.34 -12.11 -9.78
C GLN A 48 -1.08 -10.94 -8.83
N ALA A 49 0.18 -10.59 -8.59
CA ALA A 49 0.55 -9.43 -7.77
C ALA A 49 -0.01 -8.12 -8.34
N VAL A 50 0.14 -7.91 -9.65
CA VAL A 50 -0.40 -6.74 -10.35
C VAL A 50 -1.93 -6.71 -10.29
N ALA A 51 -2.58 -7.86 -10.53
CA ALA A 51 -4.03 -7.96 -10.44
C ALA A 51 -4.55 -7.63 -9.03
N ALA A 52 -3.83 -8.03 -7.98
CA ALA A 52 -4.18 -7.70 -6.60
C ALA A 52 -3.99 -6.21 -6.25
N ALA A 53 -3.00 -5.55 -6.85
CA ALA A 53 -2.74 -4.13 -6.64
C ALA A 53 -3.70 -3.22 -7.43
N ALA A 54 -4.18 -3.68 -8.60
CA ALA A 54 -4.89 -2.85 -9.56
C ALA A 54 -6.13 -2.11 -9.00
N PRO A 55 -7.00 -2.73 -8.18
CA PRO A 55 -8.15 -2.02 -7.60
C PRO A 55 -7.73 -0.84 -6.71
N GLY A 56 -6.71 -1.03 -5.87
CA GLY A 56 -6.19 0.03 -5.01
C GLY A 56 -5.55 1.17 -5.78
N LEU A 57 -4.81 0.87 -6.85
CA LEU A 57 -4.25 1.90 -7.74
C LEU A 57 -5.35 2.68 -8.47
N ALA A 58 -6.39 2.00 -8.94
CA ALA A 58 -7.53 2.63 -9.59
C ALA A 58 -8.33 3.52 -8.61
N ALA A 59 -8.56 3.04 -7.38
CA ALA A 59 -9.19 3.82 -6.32
C ALA A 59 -8.41 5.09 -6.00
N ALA A 60 -7.09 4.97 -5.83
CA ALA A 60 -6.21 6.10 -5.58
C ALA A 60 -6.23 7.13 -6.71
N ALA A 61 -6.17 6.68 -7.96
CA ALA A 61 -6.25 7.57 -9.13
C ALA A 61 -7.58 8.32 -9.17
N LEU A 62 -8.71 7.64 -8.95
CA LEU A 62 -10.03 8.27 -8.91
C LEU A 62 -10.15 9.29 -7.76
N GLN A 63 -9.62 8.97 -6.58
CA GLN A 63 -9.61 9.89 -5.45
C GLN A 63 -8.82 11.17 -5.76
N LEU A 64 -7.66 11.04 -6.41
CA LEU A 64 -6.83 12.17 -6.82
C LEU A 64 -7.53 13.03 -7.88
N ILE A 65 -8.11 12.40 -8.91
CA ILE A 65 -8.87 13.09 -9.96
C ILE A 65 -10.05 13.85 -9.36
N ALA A 66 -10.82 13.20 -8.48
CA ALA A 66 -11.98 13.81 -7.83
C ALA A 66 -11.60 14.98 -6.90
N SER A 67 -10.37 15.01 -6.39
CA SER A 67 -9.88 16.06 -5.49
C SER A 67 -9.13 17.19 -6.23
N ASP A 68 -8.92 17.07 -7.54
CA ASP A 68 -8.23 18.08 -8.33
C ASP A 68 -9.19 19.16 -8.82
N GLU A 69 -9.18 20.30 -8.13
CA GLU A 69 -10.00 21.47 -8.47
C GLU A 69 -9.72 22.00 -9.90
N ALA A 70 -8.52 21.78 -10.45
CA ALA A 70 -8.15 22.26 -11.77
C ALA A 70 -8.90 21.53 -12.90
N LEU A 71 -9.43 20.33 -12.63
CA LEU A 71 -10.23 19.57 -13.59
C LEU A 71 -11.66 20.09 -13.74
N GLY A 72 -12.11 20.98 -12.83
CA GLY A 72 -13.41 21.65 -12.95
C GLY A 72 -14.61 20.70 -12.94
N LEU A 73 -14.47 19.56 -12.23
CA LEU A 73 -15.53 18.55 -12.14
C LEU A 73 -16.77 19.11 -11.44
N THR A 74 -17.96 18.78 -11.93
CA THR A 74 -19.20 19.12 -11.22
C THR A 74 -19.29 18.35 -9.89
N PRO A 75 -20.06 18.83 -8.90
CA PRO A 75 -20.25 18.12 -7.64
C PRO A 75 -20.74 16.68 -7.83
N GLU A 76 -21.61 16.43 -8.82
CA GLU A 76 -22.11 15.08 -9.13
C GLU A 76 -21.01 14.18 -9.70
N GLN A 77 -20.12 14.73 -10.54
CA GLN A 77 -18.98 13.99 -11.09
C GLN A 77 -17.96 13.65 -10.00
N GLN A 78 -17.67 14.59 -9.10
CA GLN A 78 -16.79 14.36 -7.95
C GLN A 78 -17.36 13.26 -7.05
N MET A 79 -18.64 13.36 -6.69
CA MET A 79 -19.33 12.35 -5.88
C MET A 79 -19.28 10.97 -6.53
N TYR A 80 -19.61 10.88 -7.82
CA TYR A 80 -19.54 9.62 -8.57
C TYR A 80 -18.14 9.01 -8.52
N MET A 81 -17.09 9.80 -8.69
CA MET A 81 -15.72 9.30 -8.63
C MET A 81 -15.31 8.83 -7.23
N TRP A 82 -15.70 9.53 -6.16
CA TRP A 82 -15.46 9.08 -4.80
C TRP A 82 -16.19 7.77 -4.50
N GLU A 83 -17.44 7.62 -4.92
CA GLU A 83 -18.18 6.36 -4.79
C GLU A 83 -17.50 5.22 -5.55
N ARG A 84 -17.07 5.48 -6.80
CA ARG A 84 -16.32 4.48 -7.59
C ARG A 84 -15.00 4.09 -6.91
N ALA A 85 -14.27 5.05 -6.35
CA ALA A 85 -13.02 4.79 -5.66
C ALA A 85 -13.24 3.91 -4.43
N ALA A 86 -14.25 4.23 -3.61
CA ALA A 86 -14.59 3.46 -2.42
C ALA A 86 -15.05 2.03 -2.75
N GLU A 87 -15.78 1.85 -3.86
CA GLU A 87 -16.17 0.51 -4.32
C GLU A 87 -15.00 -0.33 -4.82
N LEU A 88 -13.96 0.29 -5.37
CA LEU A 88 -12.74 -0.40 -5.80
C LEU A 88 -11.87 -0.80 -4.62
N ASP A 89 -11.61 0.13 -3.69
CA ASP A 89 -10.80 -0.13 -2.50
C ASP A 89 -11.03 0.93 -1.42
N LEU A 90 -12.02 0.69 -0.55
CA LEU A 90 -12.36 1.59 0.56
C LEU A 90 -11.16 1.86 1.49
N ALA A 91 -10.38 0.82 1.83
CA ALA A 91 -9.28 0.97 2.78
C ALA A 91 -8.17 1.91 2.25
N VAL A 92 -7.92 1.87 0.94
CA VAL A 92 -7.00 2.82 0.27
C VAL A 92 -7.56 4.24 0.31
N VAL A 93 -8.87 4.43 0.05
CA VAL A 93 -9.51 5.75 0.15
C VAL A 93 -9.43 6.29 1.58
N GLU A 94 -9.63 5.44 2.58
CA GLU A 94 -9.56 5.84 3.98
C GLU A 94 -8.14 6.24 4.40
N ASP A 95 -7.11 5.53 3.92
CA ASP A 95 -5.71 5.92 4.13
C ASP A 95 -5.40 7.27 3.46
N LEU A 96 -5.86 7.48 2.21
CA LEU A 96 -5.65 8.72 1.46
C LEU A 96 -6.31 9.93 2.09
N THR A 97 -7.51 9.74 2.65
CA THR A 97 -8.28 10.81 3.32
C THR A 97 -7.89 10.98 4.80
N GLY A 98 -7.03 10.09 5.33
CA GLY A 98 -6.62 10.09 6.73
C GLY A 98 -7.73 9.69 7.70
N THR A 99 -8.82 9.08 7.22
CA THR A 99 -9.91 8.55 8.06
C THR A 99 -9.54 7.22 8.70
N HIS A 100 -8.59 6.48 8.09
CA HIS A 100 -7.99 5.29 8.70
C HIS A 100 -6.91 5.72 9.71
N THR A 101 -7.30 5.88 10.98
CA THR A 101 -6.31 6.00 12.05
C THR A 101 -5.77 4.62 12.37
N VAL A 102 -4.52 4.34 11.96
CA VAL A 102 -3.80 3.19 12.49
C VAL A 102 -3.74 3.37 14.01
N PRO A 103 -4.19 2.40 14.83
CA PRO A 103 -4.10 2.52 16.27
C PRO A 103 -2.66 2.87 16.66
N ALA A 104 -2.47 3.86 17.55
CA ALA A 104 -1.15 4.33 17.96
C ALA A 104 -0.20 3.20 18.43
N GLU A 105 -0.80 2.07 18.84
CA GLU A 105 -0.17 0.82 19.25
C GLU A 105 0.63 0.14 18.12
N VAL A 106 0.16 0.20 16.88
CA VAL A 106 0.82 -0.41 15.70
C VAL A 106 1.99 0.46 15.22
N VAL A 107 1.84 1.79 15.27
CA VAL A 107 2.91 2.74 14.92
C VAL A 107 4.09 2.63 15.89
N ALA A 108 3.82 2.37 17.17
CA ALA A 108 4.87 2.12 18.17
C ALA A 108 5.66 0.83 17.87
N LEU A 109 4.98 -0.25 17.49
CA LEU A 109 5.61 -1.52 17.13
C LEU A 109 6.49 -1.43 15.87
N GLN A 110 6.06 -0.68 14.85
CA GLN A 110 6.86 -0.46 13.63
C GLN A 110 8.13 0.38 13.91
N ARG A 111 8.06 1.39 14.79
CA ARG A 111 9.23 2.19 15.20
C ARG A 111 10.20 1.43 16.10
N LEU A 112 9.73 0.47 16.88
CA LEU A 112 10.58 -0.42 17.68
C LEU A 112 11.30 -1.47 16.81
N GLY A 113 10.65 -1.99 15.77
CA GLY A 113 11.25 -2.93 14.81
C GLY A 113 12.43 -2.32 14.03
N ALA A 114 12.33 -1.05 13.63
CA ALA A 114 13.39 -0.35 12.92
C ALA A 114 14.64 -0.03 13.78
N ARG A 115 14.54 -0.10 15.11
CA ARG A 115 15.66 0.14 16.04
C ARG A 115 16.39 -1.13 16.48
N GLY A 116 15.91 -2.31 16.08
CA GLY A 116 16.46 -3.62 16.49
C GLY A 116 17.50 -4.23 15.53
N ALA A 117 17.69 -3.67 14.33
CA ALA A 117 18.55 -4.25 13.30
C ALA A 117 19.98 -3.66 13.26
N GLY A 118 20.50 -3.18 14.39
CA GLY A 118 21.83 -2.58 14.47
C GLY A 118 22.54 -2.94 15.77
N GLY A 119 23.34 -4.00 15.74
CA GLY A 119 24.41 -4.21 16.73
C GLY A 119 24.38 -5.56 17.44
N TRP A 120 24.85 -6.60 16.76
CA TRP A 120 25.55 -7.70 17.43
C TRP A 120 26.90 -7.85 16.73
N ALA A 121 27.80 -6.92 17.06
CA ALA A 121 29.23 -7.07 16.83
C ALA A 121 29.84 -7.76 18.07
N SER A 122 30.57 -8.86 17.80
CA SER A 122 31.80 -9.37 18.44
C SER A 122 32.24 -8.70 19.76
N GLU A 123 32.53 -9.40 20.86
CA GLU A 123 33.68 -10.29 21.20
C GLU A 123 33.71 -10.40 22.77
N PRO A 124 34.67 -11.06 23.49
CA PRO A 124 35.80 -11.88 23.09
C PRO A 124 35.92 -13.24 23.82
N THR A 125 36.83 -14.05 23.28
CA THR A 125 37.54 -15.18 23.91
C THR A 125 38.11 -14.83 25.28
N GLN A 126 37.98 -15.75 26.25
CA GLN A 126 38.89 -15.82 27.40
C GLN A 126 39.32 -17.29 27.65
N SER A 127 40.63 -17.48 27.47
CA SER A 127 41.61 -18.41 28.05
C SER A 127 41.18 -19.79 28.53
#